data_AF-A0A5E6NU02-F1
#
_entry.id   AF-A0A5E6NU02-F1
#
_cell.length_a   1.000
_cell.length_b   1.000
_cell.length_c   1.000
_cell.angle_alpha   90.00
_cell.angle_beta   90.00
_cell.angle_gamma   90.00
#
_symmetry.space_group_name_H-M   'P 1'
#
loop_
_entity.id
_entity.type
_entity.pdbx_description
1 polymer ?
#
loop_
_entity_poly.entity_id
_entity_poly.type
_entity_poly.pdbx_seq_one_letter_code
_entity_poly.pdbx_strand_id
1 'polypeptide(L)'
;MTPIHAKTTAKTNANIVIFQLQWYILNCIYFLGVIMLAKVFKSGNSQAVRLPKAMRFDVNEVDITKDGDNLILKPVRPNLADAFYALGELHDAFKDFERDDTPPIERESFDE
;
A
#
# COMPACT_ATOMS: atom_id res chain seq x y z
N MET A 1 -42.57 14.19 -49.48
CA MET A 1 -41.68 13.28 -48.73
C MET A 1 -40.95 14.09 -47.67
N THR A 2 -40.96 13.61 -46.44
CA THR A 2 -40.86 14.32 -45.15
C THR A 2 -39.48 14.87 -44.78
N PRO A 3 -39.36 15.95 -43.99
CA PRO A 3 -38.14 16.25 -43.26
C PRO A 3 -38.13 15.45 -41.94
N ILE A 4 -37.16 14.56 -41.79
CA ILE A 4 -36.91 13.84 -40.53
C ILE A 4 -36.17 14.80 -39.60
N HIS A 5 -36.81 15.14 -38.48
CA HIS A 5 -36.27 15.91 -37.38
C HIS A 5 -34.95 15.29 -36.86
N ALA A 6 -33.81 15.93 -37.12
CA ALA A 6 -32.57 15.67 -36.39
C ALA A 6 -32.61 16.43 -35.06
N LYS A 7 -33.33 15.89 -34.08
CA LYS A 7 -33.17 16.28 -32.67
C LYS A 7 -32.27 15.26 -32.01
N THR A 8 -31.29 15.76 -31.24
CA THR A 8 -30.48 15.06 -30.20
C THR A 8 -28.98 14.96 -30.50
N THR A 9 -28.27 16.09 -30.48
CA THR A 9 -26.79 16.12 -30.37
C THR A 9 -26.27 17.14 -29.36
N ALA A 10 -27.13 17.76 -28.54
CA ALA A 10 -26.72 18.74 -27.52
C ALA A 10 -26.64 18.15 -26.10
N LYS A 11 -27.43 17.10 -25.81
CA LYS A 11 -27.59 16.58 -24.43
C LYS A 11 -26.44 15.67 -23.98
N THR A 12 -25.73 15.04 -24.91
CA THR A 12 -24.60 14.13 -24.64
C THR A 12 -23.34 14.89 -24.19
N ASN A 13 -23.10 16.07 -24.76
CA ASN A 13 -21.90 16.86 -24.50
C ASN A 13 -21.91 17.44 -23.09
N ALA A 14 -23.09 17.90 -22.63
CA ALA A 14 -23.26 18.43 -21.29
C ALA A 14 -23.02 17.36 -20.21
N ASN A 15 -23.53 16.14 -20.41
CA ASN A 15 -23.31 15.05 -19.46
C ASN A 15 -21.83 14.66 -19.37
N ILE A 16 -21.12 14.56 -20.50
CA ILE A 16 -19.69 14.23 -20.51
C ILE A 16 -18.87 15.31 -19.76
N VAL A 17 -19.17 16.59 -20.00
CA VAL A 17 -18.48 17.69 -19.31
C VAL A 17 -18.78 17.67 -17.80
N ILE A 18 -20.02 17.37 -17.40
CA ILE A 18 -20.38 17.22 -15.99
C ILE A 18 -19.64 16.05 -15.36
N PHE A 19 -19.55 14.89 -16.03
CA PHE A 19 -18.80 13.74 -15.51
C PHE A 19 -17.30 14.03 -15.39
N GLN A 20 -16.70 14.72 -16.36
CA GLN A 20 -15.30 15.14 -16.29
C GLN A 20 -15.05 16.14 -15.17
N LEU A 21 -15.94 17.13 -15.02
CA LEU A 21 -15.84 18.13 -13.96
C LEU A 21 -16.06 17.49 -12.58
N GLN A 22 -17.04 16.59 -12.45
CA GLN A 22 -17.32 15.85 -11.23
C GLN A 22 -16.13 14.96 -10.83
N TRP A 23 -15.53 14.25 -11.80
CA TRP A 23 -14.33 13.45 -11.59
C TRP A 23 -13.16 14.32 -11.15
N TYR A 24 -12.95 15.47 -11.81
CA TYR A 24 -11.87 16.40 -11.49
C TYR A 24 -12.07 17.02 -10.11
N ILE A 25 -13.28 17.45 -9.76
CA ILE A 25 -13.61 17.99 -8.42
C ILE A 25 -13.41 16.91 -7.35
N LEU A 26 -13.86 15.68 -7.58
CA LEU A 26 -13.64 14.58 -6.65
C LEU A 26 -12.13 14.35 -6.48
N ASN A 27 -11.36 14.21 -7.57
CA ASN A 27 -9.91 14.10 -7.47
C ASN A 27 -9.26 15.30 -6.77
N CYS A 28 -9.72 16.52 -7.02
CA CYS A 28 -9.16 17.73 -6.44
C CYS A 28 -9.44 17.81 -4.93
N ILE A 29 -10.61 17.37 -4.46
CA ILE A 29 -10.94 17.29 -3.03
C ILE A 29 -10.13 16.19 -2.34
N TYR A 30 -9.95 15.03 -2.99
CA TYR A 30 -9.14 13.95 -2.42
C TYR A 30 -7.63 14.22 -2.52
N PHE A 31 -7.18 15.03 -3.49
CA PHE A 31 -5.78 15.38 -3.73
C PHE A 31 -5.33 16.66 -3.00
N LEU A 32 -6.24 17.61 -2.72
CA LEU A 32 -6.11 18.55 -1.61
C LEU A 32 -6.29 17.77 -0.30
N GLY A 33 -5.33 16.90 -0.02
CA GLY A 33 -5.29 16.08 1.18
C GLY A 33 -5.48 16.93 2.43
N VAL A 34 -6.06 16.31 3.44
CA VAL A 34 -6.31 16.90 4.76
C VAL A 34 -5.02 17.55 5.30
N ILE A 35 -4.95 18.89 5.25
CA ILE A 35 -3.85 19.65 5.83
C ILE A 35 -4.11 19.72 7.34
N MET A 36 -3.29 19.05 8.13
CA MET A 36 -3.31 19.26 9.59
C MET A 36 -1.95 19.74 10.07
N LEU A 37 -1.99 20.79 10.89
CA LEU A 37 -0.81 21.32 11.53
C LEU A 37 -0.37 20.37 12.66
N ALA A 38 0.91 20.01 12.65
CA ALA A 38 1.55 19.23 13.69
C ALA A 38 2.57 20.09 14.43
N LYS A 39 2.70 19.88 15.74
CA LYS A 39 3.70 20.61 16.54
C LYS A 39 5.05 19.90 16.46
N VAL A 40 6.09 20.67 16.16
CA VAL A 40 7.49 20.24 16.25
C VAL A 40 8.01 20.52 17.67
N PHE A 41 8.76 19.58 18.24
CA PHE A 41 9.35 19.70 19.58
C PHE A 41 10.67 18.93 19.67
N LYS A 42 11.40 19.09 20.78
CA LYS A 42 12.63 18.34 21.07
C LYS A 42 12.32 17.13 21.96
N SER A 43 12.94 16.00 21.66
CA SER A 43 12.92 14.79 22.48
C SER A 43 14.36 14.36 22.73
N GLY A 44 14.88 14.64 23.92
CA GLY A 44 16.32 14.58 24.18
C GLY A 44 17.10 15.48 23.21
N ASN A 45 18.13 14.92 22.58
CA ASN A 45 18.94 15.62 21.58
C ASN A 45 18.30 15.64 20.18
N SER A 46 17.20 14.91 19.96
CA SER A 46 16.54 14.77 18.67
C SER A 46 15.38 15.74 18.48
N GLN A 47 14.98 15.95 17.23
CA GLN A 47 13.74 16.66 16.86
C GLN A 47 12.62 15.64 16.62
N ALA A 48 11.40 15.98 17.03
CA ALA A 48 10.23 15.13 16.90
C ALA A 48 9.01 15.93 16.42
N VAL A 49 8.11 15.26 15.71
CA VAL A 49 6.83 15.82 15.26
C VAL A 49 5.70 15.08 15.98
N ARG A 50 4.78 15.81 16.61
CA ARG A 50 3.61 15.19 17.25
C ARG A 50 2.57 14.85 16.19
N LEU A 51 2.41 13.56 15.88
CA LEU A 51 1.38 13.08 14.96
C LEU A 51 -0.02 13.21 15.58
N PRO A 52 -0.97 13.89 14.90
CA PRO A 52 -2.37 13.90 15.30
C PRO A 52 -2.99 12.49 15.29
N LYS A 53 -4.06 12.28 16.07
CA LYS A 53 -4.71 10.97 16.22
C LYS A 53 -5.12 10.34 14.88
N ALA A 54 -5.59 11.14 13.93
CA ALA A 54 -6.03 10.69 12.60
C ALA A 54 -4.88 10.21 11.68
N MET A 55 -3.63 10.54 12.01
CA MET A 55 -2.44 10.23 11.21
C MET A 55 -1.42 9.36 11.97
N ARG A 56 -1.88 8.61 12.97
CA ARG A 56 -1.02 7.65 13.68
C ARG A 56 -0.79 6.42 12.81
N PHE A 57 0.45 5.93 12.81
CA PHE A 57 0.79 4.63 12.26
C PHE A 57 0.46 3.53 13.27
N ASP A 58 0.14 2.34 12.75
CA ASP A 58 -0.01 1.09 13.53
C ASP A 58 1.29 0.28 13.55
N VAL A 59 2.42 0.95 13.32
CA VAL A 59 3.77 0.37 13.32
C VAL A 59 4.67 1.16 14.24
N ASN A 60 5.72 0.49 14.74
CA ASN A 60 6.70 1.11 15.63
C ASN A 60 7.79 1.88 14.86
N GLU A 61 8.01 1.55 13.59
CA GLU A 61 9.10 2.07 12.77
C GLU A 61 8.61 2.53 11.40
N VAL A 62 9.23 3.60 10.90
CA VAL A 62 8.92 4.22 9.61
C VAL A 62 10.21 4.59 8.90
N ASP A 63 10.23 4.39 7.58
CA ASP A 63 11.25 4.93 6.71
C ASP A 63 10.97 6.41 6.46
N ILE A 64 12.03 7.22 6.54
CA ILE A 64 11.97 8.66 6.30
C ILE A 64 12.79 8.97 5.06
N THR A 65 12.14 9.52 4.03
CA THR A 65 12.81 10.02 2.83
C THR A 65 12.61 11.53 2.72
N LYS A 66 13.66 12.24 2.35
CA LYS A 66 13.61 13.69 2.08
C LYS A 66 13.50 13.91 0.57
N ASP A 67 12.50 14.66 0.16
CA ASP A 67 12.29 15.08 -1.23
C ASP A 67 12.14 16.61 -1.27
N GLY A 68 13.24 17.31 -1.58
CA GLY A 68 13.34 18.75 -1.44
C GLY A 68 13.06 19.21 0.00
N ASP A 69 11.99 19.97 0.19
CA ASP A 69 11.52 20.45 1.51
C ASP A 69 10.51 19.51 2.17
N ASN A 70 10.14 18.42 1.50
CA ASN A 70 9.18 17.45 2.01
C ASN A 70 9.88 16.32 2.77
N LEU A 71 9.27 15.89 3.87
CA LEU A 71 9.60 14.65 4.55
C LEU A 71 8.48 13.64 4.33
N ILE A 72 8.82 12.53 3.69
CA ILE A 72 7.90 11.43 3.38
C ILE A 72 8.16 10.32 4.39
N LEU A 73 7.14 10.00 5.19
CA LEU A 73 7.17 8.92 6.16
C LEU A 73 6.40 7.72 5.62
N LYS A 74 7.04 6.55 5.53
CA LYS A 74 6.41 5.29 5.09
C LYS A 74 6.53 4.24 6.19
N PRO A 75 5.47 3.47 6.49
CA PRO A 75 5.59 2.38 7.46
C PRO A 75 6.59 1.35 6.95
N VAL A 76 7.53 0.95 7.80
CA VAL A 76 8.38 -0.21 7.52
C VAL A 76 7.46 -1.42 7.55
N ARG A 77 7.26 -2.06 6.41
CA ARG A 77 6.56 -3.33 6.31
C ARG A 77 7.61 -4.41 6.13
N PRO A 78 7.49 -5.56 6.81
CA PRO A 78 8.37 -6.68 6.53
C PRO A 78 8.23 -7.04 5.05
N ASN A 79 9.31 -6.84 4.30
CA ASN A 79 9.37 -7.23 2.91
C ASN A 79 9.86 -8.68 2.87
N LEU A 80 9.18 -9.52 2.10
CA LEU A 80 9.65 -10.89 1.88
C LEU A 80 11.04 -10.90 1.22
N ALA A 81 11.45 -9.83 0.52
CA ALA A 81 12.80 -9.74 -0.04
C ALA A 81 13.89 -9.91 1.02
N ASP A 82 13.75 -9.29 2.20
CA ASP A 82 14.74 -9.44 3.28
C ASP A 82 14.76 -10.88 3.81
N ALA A 83 13.59 -11.52 3.89
CA ALA A 83 13.48 -12.94 4.21
C ALA A 83 14.11 -13.83 3.13
N PHE A 84 14.00 -13.48 1.84
CA PHE A 84 14.65 -14.19 0.74
C PHE A 84 16.17 -14.05 0.77
N TYR A 85 16.70 -12.88 1.11
CA TYR A 85 18.15 -12.70 1.31
C TYR A 85 18.65 -13.55 2.48
N ALA A 86 17.94 -13.52 3.62
CA ALA A 86 18.27 -14.36 4.77
C ALA A 86 18.18 -15.87 4.46
N LEU A 87 17.19 -16.30 3.67
CA LEU A 87 17.08 -17.69 3.19
C LEU A 87 18.22 -18.05 2.23
N GLY A 88 18.73 -17.10 1.44
CA GLY A 88 19.88 -17.30 0.58
C GLY A 88 21.15 -17.61 1.37
N GLU A 89 21.40 -16.89 2.47
CA GLU A 89 22.52 -17.19 3.39
C GLU A 89 22.33 -18.55 4.08
N LEU A 90 21.07 -18.90 4.39
CA LEU A 90 20.73 -20.19 4.99
C LEU A 90 20.96 -21.38 4.04
N HIS A 91 20.84 -21.18 2.72
CA HIS A 91 21.02 -22.23 1.72
C HIS A 91 22.38 -22.92 1.85
N ASP A 92 23.45 -22.16 2.06
CA ASP A 92 24.80 -22.72 2.19
C ASP A 92 24.95 -23.59 3.45
N ALA A 93 24.24 -23.26 4.53
CA ALA A 93 24.23 -24.06 5.77
C ALA A 93 23.43 -25.36 5.66
N PHE A 94 22.49 -25.44 4.72
CA PHE A 94 21.63 -26.61 4.48
C PHE A 94 21.94 -27.33 3.17
N LYS A 95 23.03 -26.97 2.50
CA LYS A 95 23.40 -27.53 1.19
C LYS A 95 23.60 -29.04 1.22
N ASP A 96 24.14 -29.54 2.33
CA ASP A 96 24.39 -30.97 2.57
C ASP A 96 23.30 -31.62 3.44
N PHE A 97 22.20 -30.90 3.71
CA PHE A 97 21.07 -31.43 4.47
C PHE A 97 20.22 -32.32 3.58
N GLU A 98 20.29 -33.62 3.81
CA GLU A 98 19.46 -34.60 3.12
C GLU A 98 18.14 -34.75 3.88
N ARG A 99 17.01 -34.59 3.17
CA ARG A 99 15.70 -34.85 3.75
C ARG A 99 15.48 -36.36 3.82
N ASP A 100 15.23 -36.87 5.02
CA ASP A 100 14.72 -38.22 5.20
C ASP A 100 13.22 -38.25 4.86
N ASP A 101 12.93 -38.34 3.57
CA ASP A 101 11.58 -38.48 3.03
C ASP A 101 11.23 -39.98 2.84
N THR A 102 11.54 -40.82 3.84
CA THR A 102 11.18 -42.24 3.83
C THR A 102 9.66 -42.38 3.63
N PRO A 103 9.21 -43.26 2.70
CA PRO A 103 7.78 -43.43 2.44
C PRO A 103 7.02 -43.86 3.70
N PRO A 104 5.73 -43.49 3.80
CA PRO A 104 4.90 -43.89 4.93
C PRO A 104 4.95 -45.41 5.14
N ILE A 105 5.22 -45.82 6.38
CA ILE A 105 5.21 -47.23 6.77
C ILE A 105 3.78 -47.76 6.63
N GLU A 106 3.61 -48.89 5.94
CA GLU A 106 2.34 -49.60 5.92
C GLU A 106 1.99 -50.07 7.33
N ARG A 107 0.81 -49.65 7.83
CA ARG A 107 0.30 -50.07 9.13
C ARG A 107 -0.76 -51.12 8.91
N GLU A 108 -0.67 -52.23 9.63
CA GLU A 108 -1.76 -53.22 9.67
C GLU A 108 -3.05 -52.51 10.11
N SER A 109 -4.14 -52.76 9.39
CA SER A 109 -5.46 -52.38 9.88
C SER A 109 -5.73 -53.19 11.15
N PHE A 110 -6.22 -52.52 12.19
CA PHE A 110 -6.77 -53.23 13.33
C PHE A 110 -8.07 -53.88 12.88
N ASP A 111 -8.01 -55.14 12.49
CA ASP A 111 -9.19 -55.96 12.25
C ASP A 111 -9.67 -56.49 13.61
N GLU A 112 -10.92 -56.15 14.00
CA GLU A 112 -11.60 -56.52 15.24
C GLU A 112 -12.42 -57.81 15.08
#